data_AF-A0A959AZR8-F1
#
_entry.id   AF-A0A959AZR8-F1
#
_cell.length_a   1.000
_cell.length_b   1.000
_cell.length_c   1.000
_cell.angle_alpha   90.00
_cell.angle_beta   90.00
_cell.angle_gamma   90.00
#
_symmetry.space_group_name_H-M   'P 1'
#
loop_
_entity.id
_entity.type
_entity.pdbx_description
1 polymer ?
#
loop_
_entity_poly.entity_id
_entity_poly.type
_entity_poly.pdbx_seq_one_letter_code
_entity_poly.pdbx_strand_id
1 'polypeptide(L)'
;GNRYIMETLEPKGADSFFAWNFFDGILMQKEYFDGYIFEETAAEMLRNDPVLQQALEQKRQEDEQFAQSARAQLDFIYKQSPYYEPAHKRYPVGRLWEEVQLPVEE
;
A
#
# COMPACT_ATOMS: atom_id res chain seq x y z
N GLY A 1 -4.88 -8.26 -31.13
CA GLY A 1 -5.38 -7.42 -30.03
C GLY A 1 -5.05 -8.03 -28.68
N ASN A 2 -5.83 -9.03 -28.25
CA ASN A 2 -5.83 -9.53 -26.87
C ASN A 2 -4.46 -10.00 -26.34
N ARG A 3 -3.68 -10.71 -27.16
CA ARG A 3 -2.33 -11.15 -26.77
C ARG A 3 -1.42 -9.96 -26.42
N TYR A 4 -1.43 -8.90 -27.23
CA TYR A 4 -0.61 -7.72 -26.96
C TYR A 4 -0.96 -7.09 -25.61
N ILE A 5 -2.26 -6.94 -25.31
CA ILE A 5 -2.74 -6.38 -24.04
C ILE A 5 -2.28 -7.25 -22.85
N MET A 6 -2.40 -8.57 -22.96
CA MET A 6 -1.98 -9.48 -21.89
C MET A 6 -0.46 -9.44 -21.66
N GLU A 7 0.34 -9.45 -22.73
CA GLU A 7 1.80 -9.46 -22.63
C GLU A 7 2.34 -8.13 -22.05
N THR A 8 1.75 -6.99 -22.41
CA THR A 8 2.20 -5.68 -21.92
C THR A 8 1.70 -5.33 -20.52
N LEU A 9 0.51 -5.80 -20.13
CA LEU A 9 -0.10 -5.48 -18.83
C LEU A 9 0.12 -6.54 -17.74
N GLU A 10 0.64 -7.73 -18.06
CA GLU A 10 1.04 -8.71 -17.05
C GLU A 10 2.36 -8.28 -16.39
N PRO A 11 2.41 -7.94 -15.08
CA PRO A 11 3.61 -7.39 -14.46
C PRO A 11 4.81 -8.34 -14.46
N LYS A 12 4.57 -9.65 -14.59
CA LYS A 12 5.62 -10.69 -14.68
C LYS A 12 6.05 -11.00 -16.13
N GLY A 13 5.45 -10.35 -17.12
CA GLY A 13 5.79 -10.52 -18.53
C GLY A 13 7.14 -9.88 -18.87
N ALA A 14 7.90 -10.52 -19.77
CA ALA A 14 9.23 -10.04 -20.18
C ALA A 14 9.17 -8.67 -20.88
N ASP A 15 8.14 -8.46 -21.71
CA ASP A 15 7.90 -7.20 -22.43
C ASP A 15 6.81 -6.34 -21.77
N SER A 16 6.59 -6.52 -20.47
CA SER A 16 5.57 -5.78 -19.74
C SER A 16 5.93 -4.30 -19.58
N PHE A 17 4.93 -3.43 -19.53
CA PHE A 17 5.11 -2.02 -19.18
C PHE A 17 5.77 -1.84 -17.81
N PHE A 18 5.64 -2.81 -16.91
CA PHE A 18 6.40 -2.82 -15.66
C PHE A 18 7.90 -3.06 -15.90
N ALA A 19 8.27 -4.07 -16.71
CA ALA A 19 9.66 -4.33 -17.07
C ALA A 19 10.32 -3.16 -17.84
N TRP A 20 9.52 -2.40 -18.58
CA TRP A 20 9.93 -1.20 -19.31
C TRP A 20 9.82 0.11 -18.49
N ASN A 21 9.64 0.03 -17.17
CA ASN A 21 9.61 1.17 -16.23
C ASN A 21 8.46 2.18 -16.42
N PHE A 22 7.45 1.85 -17.22
CA PHE A 22 6.31 2.74 -17.46
C PHE A 22 5.47 2.99 -16.20
N PHE A 23 5.47 2.04 -15.26
CA PHE A 23 4.74 2.13 -14.00
C PHE A 23 5.61 2.46 -12.78
N ASP A 24 6.86 2.89 -12.94
CA ASP A 24 7.78 3.17 -11.84
C ASP A 24 7.26 4.20 -10.82
N GLY A 25 6.32 5.06 -11.24
CA GLY A 25 5.64 5.99 -10.35
C GLY A 25 5.05 5.32 -9.11
N ILE A 26 4.58 4.07 -9.20
CA ILE A 26 4.02 3.33 -8.06
C ILE A 26 5.09 2.82 -7.09
N LEU A 27 6.36 2.71 -7.51
CA LEU A 27 7.42 2.13 -6.69
C LEU A 27 8.03 3.13 -5.71
N MET A 28 7.85 4.42 -5.99
CA MET A 28 8.38 5.51 -5.19
C MET A 28 7.29 6.09 -4.29
N GLN A 29 7.51 6.01 -2.98
CA GLN A 29 6.79 6.85 -2.03
C GLN A 29 7.24 8.30 -2.20
N LYS A 30 6.30 9.22 -2.41
CA LYS A 30 6.58 10.65 -2.60
C LYS A 30 6.52 11.41 -1.28
N GLU A 31 5.67 10.99 -0.36
CA GLU A 31 5.47 11.65 0.93
C GLU A 31 5.78 10.72 2.10
N TYR A 32 6.39 11.27 3.14
CA TYR A 32 6.63 10.59 4.41
C TYR A 32 6.12 11.48 5.54
N PHE A 33 5.73 10.87 6.65
CA PHE A 33 5.42 11.64 7.85
C PHE A 33 6.68 12.19 8.52
N ASP A 34 6.53 13.37 9.11
CA ASP A 34 7.44 13.87 10.13
C ASP A 34 7.03 13.31 11.50
N GLY A 35 7.97 12.68 12.21
CA GLY A 35 7.67 11.98 13.47
C GLY A 35 7.08 12.90 14.53
N TYR A 36 7.65 14.10 14.69
CA TYR A 36 7.22 15.03 15.74
C TYR A 36 5.82 15.57 15.50
N ILE A 37 5.49 15.86 14.23
CA ILE A 37 4.16 16.37 13.86
C ILE A 37 3.12 15.24 13.90
N PHE A 38 3.51 14.02 13.53
CA PHE A 38 2.58 12.91 13.35
C PHE A 38 2.19 12.18 14.64
N GLU A 39 2.98 12.29 15.72
CA GLU A 39 2.75 11.59 16.98
C GLU A 39 1.33 11.82 17.56
N GLU A 40 0.86 13.07 17.57
CA GLU A 40 -0.47 13.40 18.09
C GLU A 40 -1.59 12.79 17.24
N THR A 41 -1.43 12.84 15.91
CA THR A 41 -2.37 12.25 14.95
C THR A 41 -2.39 10.73 15.09
N ALA A 42 -1.23 10.10 15.24
CA ALA A 42 -1.11 8.65 15.46
C ALA A 42 -1.80 8.22 16.75
N ALA A 43 -1.64 8.98 17.84
CA ALA A 43 -2.30 8.70 19.11
C ALA A 43 -3.82 8.87 19.03
N GLU A 44 -4.33 9.82 18.24
CA GLU A 44 -5.76 9.96 17.96
C GLU A 44 -6.29 8.78 17.12
N MET A 45 -5.58 8.39 16.06
CA MET A 45 -5.96 7.24 15.24
C MET A 45 -6.08 5.97 16.07
N LEU A 46 -5.12 5.69 16.96
CA LEU A 46 -5.17 4.52 17.84
C LEU A 46 -6.34 4.55 18.83
N ARG A 47 -6.73 5.74 19.32
CA ARG A 47 -7.88 5.89 20.23
C ARG A 47 -9.22 5.67 19.52
N ASN A 48 -9.30 6.07 18.25
CA ASN A 48 -10.54 6.04 17.47
C ASN A 48 -10.70 4.76 16.66
N ASP A 49 -9.62 3.99 16.44
CA ASP A 49 -9.62 2.72 15.71
C ASP A 49 -9.05 1.58 16.58
N PRO A 50 -9.94 0.85 17.29
CA PRO A 50 -9.52 -0.30 18.10
C PRO A 50 -8.89 -1.44 17.28
N VAL A 51 -9.25 -1.58 16.00
CA VAL A 51 -8.69 -2.62 15.12
C VAL A 51 -7.23 -2.30 14.80
N LEU A 52 -6.93 -1.04 14.50
CA LEU A 52 -5.56 -0.58 14.30
C LEU A 52 -4.72 -0.73 15.57
N GLN A 53 -5.28 -0.40 16.73
CA GLN A 53 -4.61 -0.57 18.01
C GLN A 53 -4.25 -2.04 18.28
N GLN A 54 -5.19 -2.96 18.04
CA GLN A 54 -4.95 -4.38 18.20
C GLN A 54 -3.88 -4.89 17.23
N ALA A 55 -3.92 -4.47 15.97
CA ALA A 55 -2.94 -4.86 14.96
C ALA A 55 -1.52 -4.37 15.30
N LEU A 56 -1.39 -3.14 15.83
CA LEU A 56 -0.11 -2.61 16.31
C LEU A 56 0.44 -3.46 17.46
N GLU A 57 -0.40 -3.76 18.46
CA GLU A 57 0.02 -4.51 19.64
C GLU A 57 0.39 -5.95 19.28
N GLN A 58 -0.38 -6.61 18.42
CA GLN A 58 -0.02 -7.93 17.89
C GLN A 58 1.36 -7.90 17.23
N LYS A 59 1.62 -6.91 16.37
CA LYS A 59 2.92 -6.79 15.70
C LYS A 59 4.06 -6.55 16.68
N ARG A 60 3.84 -5.81 17.77
CA ARG A 60 4.84 -5.61 18.85
C ARG A 60 5.16 -6.92 19.58
N GLN A 61 4.20 -7.81 19.73
CA GLN A 61 4.40 -9.11 20.39
C GLN A 61 5.16 -10.10 19.49
N GLU A 62 4.93 -10.04 18.18
CA GLU A 62 5.54 -10.93 17.20
C GLU A 62 6.96 -10.52 16.78
N ASP A 63 7.30 -9.23 16.88
CA ASP A 63 8.54 -8.66 16.35
C ASP A 63 9.21 -7.73 17.37
N GLU A 64 10.24 -8.25 18.04
CA GLU A 64 10.97 -7.53 19.09
C GLU A 64 11.74 -6.32 18.54
N GLN A 65 12.29 -6.40 17.33
CA GLN A 65 12.99 -5.26 16.70
C GLN A 65 12.00 -4.13 16.39
N PHE A 66 10.80 -4.47 15.92
CA PHE A 66 9.72 -3.52 15.73
C PHE A 66 9.25 -2.90 17.06
N ALA A 67 9.08 -3.72 18.10
CA ALA A 67 8.65 -3.27 19.42
C ALA A 67 9.61 -2.26 20.06
N GLN A 68 10.91 -2.39 19.76
CA GLN A 68 11.96 -1.48 20.23
C GLN A 68 12.12 -0.22 19.37
N SER A 69 11.48 -0.14 18.19
CA SER A 69 11.61 0.99 17.27
C SER A 69 10.35 1.86 17.23
N ALA A 70 10.42 3.03 17.88
CA ALA A 70 9.34 4.01 17.85
C ALA A 70 9.04 4.49 16.40
N ARG A 71 10.08 4.71 15.60
CA ARG A 71 9.91 5.13 14.19
C ARG A 71 9.22 4.06 13.35
N ALA A 72 9.48 2.79 13.59
CA ALA A 72 8.81 1.70 12.88
C ALA A 72 7.33 1.59 13.29
N GLN A 73 7.02 1.80 14.57
CA GLN A 73 5.63 1.81 15.04
C GLN A 73 4.84 2.99 14.47
N LEU A 74 5.42 4.19 14.43
CA LEU A 74 4.80 5.34 13.77
C LEU A 74 4.64 5.11 12.26
N ASP A 75 5.61 4.47 11.61
CA ASP A 75 5.53 4.11 10.19
C ASP A 75 4.40 3.13 9.89
N PHE A 76 4.21 2.16 10.78
CA PHE A 76 3.09 1.25 10.72
C PHE A 76 1.77 2.02 10.83
N ILE A 77 1.61 2.91 11.80
CA ILE A 77 0.37 3.69 11.94
C ILE A 77 0.15 4.59 10.71
N TYR A 78 1.20 5.24 10.21
CA TYR A 78 1.14 6.13 9.05
C TYR A 78 0.65 5.40 7.80
N LYS A 79 1.16 4.20 7.53
CA LYS A 79 0.74 3.39 6.35
C LYS A 79 -0.73 2.99 6.36
N GLN A 80 -1.39 3.07 7.52
CA GLN A 80 -2.81 2.77 7.71
C GLN A 80 -3.64 4.06 7.80
N SER A 81 -2.99 5.21 7.73
CA SER A 81 -3.63 6.52 7.75
C SER A 81 -4.14 6.92 6.36
N PRO A 82 -5.10 7.87 6.28
CA PRO A 82 -5.51 8.45 5.00
C PRO A 82 -4.41 9.26 4.29
N TYR A 83 -3.28 9.53 4.97
CA TYR A 83 -2.17 10.32 4.43
C TYR A 83 -1.16 9.47 3.67
N TYR A 84 -1.22 8.14 3.78
CA TYR A 84 -0.35 7.27 3.01
C TYR A 84 -0.90 7.08 1.60
N GLU A 85 -0.03 7.27 0.61
CA GLU A 85 -0.39 7.21 -0.80
C GLU A 85 -0.98 5.83 -1.19
N PRO A 86 -2.27 5.74 -1.57
CA PRO A 86 -2.91 4.46 -1.86
C PRO A 86 -2.31 3.71 -3.06
N ALA A 87 -1.65 4.45 -3.95
CA ALA A 87 -1.03 3.91 -5.17
C ALA A 87 0.37 3.31 -4.91
N HIS A 88 1.03 3.65 -3.80
CA HIS A 88 2.38 3.16 -3.53
C HIS A 88 2.39 1.63 -3.42
N LYS A 89 3.22 0.99 -4.25
CA LYS A 89 3.35 -0.46 -4.46
C LYS A 89 2.08 -1.17 -4.93
N ARG A 90 1.10 -0.42 -5.47
CA ARG A 90 -0.11 -0.98 -6.06
C ARG A 90 -0.01 -0.96 -7.58
N TYR A 91 0.05 -2.14 -8.19
CA TYR A 91 0.04 -2.24 -9.64
C TYR A 91 -1.31 -1.76 -10.21
N PRO A 92 -1.34 -0.87 -11.23
CA PRO A 92 -2.58 -0.23 -11.68
C PRO A 92 -3.42 -1.11 -12.60
N VAL A 93 -3.03 -2.36 -12.85
CA VAL A 93 -3.79 -3.34 -13.62
C VAL A 93 -4.27 -4.45 -12.70
N GLY A 94 -5.59 -4.65 -12.66
CA GLY A 94 -6.23 -5.76 -11.93
C GLY A 94 -6.54 -6.93 -12.84
N ARG A 95 -6.40 -8.16 -12.32
CA ARG A 95 -6.91 -9.38 -12.94
C ARG A 95 -8.19 -9.79 -12.22
N LEU A 96 -9.25 -10.00 -12.99
CA LEU A 96 -10.46 -10.64 -12.50
C LEU A 96 -10.27 -12.15 -12.53
N TRP A 97 -10.48 -12.81 -11.39
CA TRP A 97 -10.40 -14.27 -11.26
C TRP A 97 -11.74 -14.97 -11.54
N GLU A 98 -12.80 -14.17 -11.56
CA GLU A 98 -14.16 -14.58 -11.81
C GLU A 98 -14.73 -13.72 -12.93
N GLU A 99 -15.73 -14.25 -13.62
CA GLU A 99 -16.44 -13.50 -14.64
C GLU A 99 -17.38 -12.51 -13.95
N VAL A 100 -17.09 -11.21 -14.10
CA VAL A 100 -17.86 -10.13 -13.50
C VAL A 100 -18.46 -9.29 -14.62
N GLN A 101 -19.76 -8.99 -14.51
CA GLN A 101 -20.40 -8.04 -15.41
C GLN A 101 -19.89 -6.64 -15.07
N LEU A 102 -19.09 -6.08 -15.98
CA LEU A 102 -18.52 -4.75 -15.82
C LEU A 102 -19.59 -3.69 -16.07
N PRO A 103 -19.64 -2.60 -15.28
CA PRO A 103 -20.51 -1.46 -15.54
C PRO A 103 -19.93 -0.60 -16.66
N VAL A 104 -19.72 -1.19 -17.83
CA VAL A 104 -19.37 -0.46 -19.05
C VAL A 104 -20.65 0.17 -19.58
N GLU A 105 -20.70 1.50 -19.62
CA GLU A 105 -21.75 2.22 -20.35
C GLU A 105 -21.66 1.84 -21.84
N GLU A 106 -22.82 1.59 -22.48
CA GLU A 106 -22.92 1.23 -23.90
C GLU A 106 -22.52 2.36 -24.84
#